data_AF-A0A6C8G0T9-F1
#
_entry.id   AF-A0A6C8G0T9-F1
#
_cell.length_a   1.000
_cell.length_b   1.000
_cell.length_c   1.000
_cell.angle_alpha   90.00
_cell.angle_beta   90.00
_cell.angle_gamma   90.00
#
_symmetry.space_group_name_H-M   'P 1'
#
loop_
_entity.id
_entity.type
_entity.pdbx_description
1 polymer ?
#
loop_
_entity_poly.entity_id
_entity_poly.type
_entity_poly.pdbx_seq_one_letter_code
_entity_poly.pdbx_strand_id
1 'polypeptide(L)'
;MLKRLAYLQQQTQRQMVQWHNQQQPDSDYRELETAVKNITGRTETLARQLDDAASVQAEQLPPINEQIKELERQVQTLSTSYQHLQQQSATHSRATAKSPVTTPLWAAKAPFSLISSEFRAGRQFAVIAPSGYRSLSQFQLVAPGDNVQGWQLLQLDGSHATFRKGGQRLTLNAGG
;
A
#
# COMPACT_ATOMS: atom_id res chain seq x y z
N MET A 1 83.43 -33.74 -45.54
CA MET A 1 82.84 -33.18 -44.30
C MET A 1 81.93 -31.98 -44.54
N LEU A 2 82.36 -30.96 -45.30
CA LEU A 2 81.63 -29.69 -45.49
C LEU A 2 80.17 -29.82 -45.99
N LYS A 3 79.88 -30.75 -46.92
CA LYS A 3 78.51 -30.94 -47.45
C LYS A 3 77.49 -31.40 -46.40
N ARG A 4 77.90 -32.18 -45.39
CA ARG A 4 76.98 -32.63 -44.33
C ARG A 4 76.64 -31.49 -43.37
N LEU A 5 77.60 -30.61 -43.10
CA LEU A 5 77.39 -29.46 -42.22
C LEU A 5 76.41 -28.45 -42.82
N ALA A 6 76.55 -28.16 -44.12
CA ALA A 6 75.64 -27.27 -44.84
C ALA A 6 74.21 -27.82 -44.89
N TYR A 7 74.06 -29.14 -45.08
CA TYR A 7 72.75 -29.80 -45.06
C TYR A 7 72.08 -29.73 -43.68
N LEU A 8 72.84 -30.00 -42.62
CA LEU A 8 72.36 -29.85 -41.24
C LEU A 8 71.93 -28.40 -40.94
N GLN A 9 72.72 -27.41 -41.34
CA GLN A 9 72.39 -26.00 -41.16
C GLN A 9 71.10 -25.62 -41.90
N GLN A 10 70.95 -26.07 -43.15
CA GLN A 10 69.75 -25.80 -43.94
C GLN A 10 68.51 -26.46 -43.32
N GLN A 11 68.67 -27.67 -42.79
CA GLN A 11 67.59 -28.38 -42.10
C GLN A 11 67.15 -27.65 -40.84
N THR A 12 68.09 -27.17 -40.03
CA THR A 12 67.76 -26.40 -38.81
C THR A 12 67.07 -25.08 -39.16
N GLN A 13 67.49 -24.39 -40.23
CA GLN A 13 66.80 -23.17 -40.68
C GLN A 13 65.37 -23.44 -41.13
N ARG A 14 65.14 -24.54 -41.86
CA ARG A 14 63.79 -24.96 -42.27
C ARG A 14 62.90 -25.28 -41.07
N GLN A 15 63.46 -25.94 -40.06
CA GLN A 15 62.75 -26.20 -38.80
C GLN A 15 62.45 -24.91 -38.05
N MET A 16 63.39 -23.97 -37.95
CA MET A 16 63.17 -22.68 -37.29
C MET A 16 62.06 -21.85 -37.96
N VAL A 17 62.01 -21.82 -39.29
CA VAL A 17 60.93 -21.13 -40.03
C VAL A 17 59.57 -21.79 -39.77
N GLN A 18 59.52 -23.12 -39.69
CA GLN A 18 58.30 -23.85 -39.37
C GLN A 18 57.80 -23.55 -37.95
N TRP A 19 58.70 -23.55 -36.96
CA TRP A 19 58.38 -23.18 -35.56
C TRP A 19 57.84 -21.75 -35.46
N HIS A 20 58.44 -20.81 -36.18
CA HIS A 20 57.99 -19.41 -36.19
C HIS A 20 56.58 -19.27 -36.79
N ASN A 21 56.27 -20.02 -37.83
CA ASN A 21 54.95 -19.97 -38.47
C ASN A 21 53.85 -20.64 -37.63
N GLN A 22 54.23 -21.56 -36.73
CA GLN A 22 53.32 -22.25 -35.81
C GLN A 22 53.02 -21.46 -34.53
N GLN A 23 53.81 -20.40 -34.24
CA GLN A 23 53.59 -19.50 -33.10
C GLN A 23 52.59 -18.37 -33.37
N GLN A 24 51.82 -18.42 -34.46
CA GLN A 24 50.67 -17.52 -34.60
C GLN A 24 49.65 -17.88 -33.52
N PRO A 25 49.17 -16.90 -32.72
CA PRO A 25 48.19 -17.18 -31.67
C PRO A 25 47.01 -17.89 -32.31
N ASP A 26 46.68 -19.04 -31.72
CA ASP A 26 45.64 -19.96 -32.21
C ASP A 26 44.35 -19.16 -32.50
N SER A 27 43.62 -19.56 -33.54
CA SER A 27 42.35 -18.89 -33.92
C SER A 27 41.43 -18.75 -32.70
N ASP A 28 41.40 -19.81 -31.88
CA ASP A 28 40.64 -19.92 -30.64
C ASP A 28 40.98 -18.81 -29.63
N TYR A 29 42.25 -18.39 -29.50
CA TYR A 29 42.63 -17.32 -28.57
C TYR A 29 42.11 -15.95 -29.03
N ARG A 30 42.14 -15.66 -30.34
CA ARG A 30 41.62 -14.38 -30.85
C ARG A 30 40.09 -14.32 -30.77
N GLU A 31 39.44 -15.46 -31.01
CA GLU A 31 37.99 -15.58 -30.83
C GLU A 31 37.60 -15.36 -29.37
N LEU A 32 38.36 -15.93 -28.42
CA LEU A 32 38.17 -15.70 -26.99
C LEU A 32 38.35 -14.23 -26.61
N GLU A 33 39.42 -13.56 -27.06
CA GLU A 33 39.65 -12.14 -26.79
C GLU A 33 38.49 -11.26 -27.33
N THR A 34 38.00 -11.59 -28.53
CA THR A 34 36.87 -10.88 -29.14
C THR A 34 35.58 -11.11 -28.36
N ALA A 35 35.33 -12.34 -27.93
CA ALA A 35 34.18 -12.70 -27.12
C ALA A 35 34.20 -11.98 -25.77
N VAL A 36 35.35 -11.97 -25.07
CA VAL A 36 35.52 -11.24 -23.80
C VAL A 36 35.25 -9.75 -24.00
N LYS A 37 35.84 -9.12 -25.02
CA LYS A 37 35.62 -7.69 -25.30
C LYS A 37 34.15 -7.38 -25.58
N ASN A 38 33.46 -8.24 -26.31
CA ASN A 38 32.03 -8.10 -26.59
C ASN A 38 31.20 -8.21 -25.29
N ILE A 39 31.48 -9.23 -24.46
CA ILE A 39 30.80 -9.43 -23.18
C ILE A 39 31.02 -8.24 -22.25
N THR A 40 32.24 -7.72 -22.15
CA THR A 40 32.54 -6.53 -21.36
C THR A 40 31.75 -5.32 -21.85
N GLY A 41 31.75 -5.05 -23.16
CA GLY A 41 30.99 -3.93 -23.72
C GLY A 41 29.47 -4.06 -23.51
N ARG A 42 28.93 -5.28 -23.59
CA ARG A 42 27.51 -5.55 -23.29
C ARG A 42 27.21 -5.34 -21.80
N THR A 43 28.12 -5.74 -20.92
CA THR A 43 27.97 -5.59 -19.47
C THR A 43 28.01 -4.11 -19.06
N GLU A 44 28.93 -3.33 -19.64
CA GLU A 44 28.98 -1.88 -19.42
C GLU A 44 27.71 -1.17 -19.90
N THR A 45 27.19 -1.59 -21.06
CA THR A 45 25.94 -1.03 -21.60
C THR A 45 24.76 -1.35 -20.69
N LEU A 46 24.67 -2.59 -20.20
CA LEU A 46 23.63 -2.98 -19.25
C LEU A 46 23.75 -2.22 -17.92
N ALA A 47 24.97 -2.00 -17.43
CA ALA A 47 25.21 -1.23 -16.22
C ALA A 47 24.73 0.23 -16.37
N ARG A 48 25.02 0.88 -17.51
CA ARG A 48 24.50 2.23 -17.80
C ARG A 48 22.97 2.27 -17.88
N GLN A 49 22.36 1.29 -18.55
CA GLN A 49 20.90 1.20 -18.64
C GLN A 49 20.22 1.02 -17.28
N LEU A 50 20.83 0.25 -16.37
CA LEU A 50 20.33 0.08 -15.01
C LEU A 50 20.44 1.37 -14.20
N ASP A 51 21.55 2.11 -14.35
CA ASP A 51 21.76 3.39 -13.67
C ASP A 51 20.79 4.47 -14.16
N ASP A 52 20.58 4.55 -15.48
CA ASP A 52 19.58 5.43 -16.10
C ASP A 52 18.17 5.09 -15.62
N ALA A 53 17.80 3.80 -15.60
CA ALA A 53 16.49 3.36 -15.14
C ALA A 53 16.28 3.64 -13.64
N ALA A 54 17.30 3.44 -12.81
CA ALA A 54 17.26 3.77 -11.39
C ALA A 54 17.11 5.28 -11.16
N SER A 55 17.80 6.11 -11.94
CA SER A 55 17.71 7.57 -11.88
C SER A 55 16.31 8.07 -12.25
N VAL A 56 15.75 7.57 -13.36
CA VAL A 56 14.37 7.89 -13.78
C VAL A 56 13.36 7.49 -12.72
N GLN A 57 13.54 6.31 -12.11
CA GLN A 57 12.66 5.85 -11.05
C GLN A 57 12.78 6.71 -9.79
N ALA A 58 14.00 7.13 -9.43
CA ALA A 58 14.25 8.03 -8.31
C ALA A 58 13.60 9.42 -8.51
N GLU A 59 13.56 9.94 -9.74
CA GLU A 59 12.86 11.20 -10.06
C GLU A 59 11.32 11.08 -10.02
N GLN A 60 10.76 9.87 -10.17
CA GLN A 60 9.32 9.64 -10.09
C GLN A 60 8.80 9.47 -8.66
N LEU A 61 9.65 9.19 -7.68
CA LEU A 61 9.25 9.04 -6.27
C LEU A 61 8.83 10.37 -5.59
N PRO A 62 9.53 11.50 -5.76
CA PRO A 62 9.15 12.79 -5.19
C PRO A 62 7.71 13.24 -5.49
N PRO A 63 7.21 13.23 -6.75
CA PRO A 63 5.85 13.68 -7.02
C PRO A 63 4.78 12.77 -6.39
N ILE A 64 5.05 11.47 -6.27
CA ILE A 64 4.14 10.52 -5.59
C ILE A 64 4.09 10.83 -4.09
N ASN A 65 5.25 11.10 -3.48
CA ASN A 65 5.33 11.42 -2.05
C ASN A 65 4.64 12.76 -1.72
N GLU A 66 4.76 13.76 -2.60
CA GLU A 66 4.04 15.04 -2.46
C GLU A 66 2.52 14.87 -2.64
N GLN A 67 2.08 14.01 -3.58
CA GLN A 67 0.66 13.67 -3.70
C GLN A 67 0.12 13.00 -2.43
N ILE A 68 0.88 12.09 -1.82
CA ILE A 68 0.49 11.44 -0.56
C ILE A 68 0.35 12.49 0.54
N LYS A 69 1.33 13.39 0.72
CA LYS A 69 1.26 14.47 1.73
C LYS A 69 0.07 15.39 1.52
N GLU A 70 -0.23 15.76 0.27
CA GLU A 70 -1.38 16.59 -0.04
C GLU A 70 -2.70 15.87 0.27
N LEU A 71 -2.78 14.57 -0.01
CA LEU A 71 -3.94 13.76 0.33
C LEU A 71 -4.11 13.64 1.86
N GLU A 72 -3.02 13.44 2.60
CA GLU A 72 -3.01 13.44 4.07
C GLU A 72 -3.51 14.79 4.63
N ARG A 73 -3.06 15.91 4.06
CA ARG A 73 -3.50 17.26 4.44
C ARG A 73 -5.00 17.46 4.17
N GLN A 74 -5.50 16.97 3.05
CA GLN A 74 -6.93 17.03 2.72
C GLN A 74 -7.77 16.19 3.70
N VAL A 75 -7.33 14.97 4.01
CA VAL A 75 -7.99 14.11 5.00
C VAL A 75 -7.98 14.76 6.39
N GLN A 76 -6.87 15.37 6.80
CA GLN A 76 -6.79 16.08 8.08
C GLN A 76 -7.74 17.28 8.12
N THR A 77 -7.80 18.06 7.03
CA THR A 77 -8.70 19.22 6.90
C THR A 77 -10.17 18.78 7.00
N LEU A 78 -10.54 17.73 6.26
CA LEU A 78 -11.86 17.14 6.32
C LEU A 78 -12.16 16.68 7.75
N SER A 79 -11.27 15.93 8.37
CA SER A 79 -11.43 15.44 9.75
C SER A 79 -11.67 16.56 10.75
N THR A 80 -10.89 17.65 10.68
CA THR A 80 -11.07 18.83 11.52
C THR A 80 -12.41 19.53 11.25
N SER A 81 -12.82 19.64 9.98
CA SER A 81 -14.12 20.21 9.62
C SER A 81 -15.29 19.38 10.15
N TYR A 82 -15.19 18.05 10.09
CA TYR A 82 -16.15 17.12 10.69
C TYR A 82 -16.20 17.31 12.22
N GLN A 83 -15.06 17.38 12.90
CA GLN A 83 -15.03 17.64 14.35
C GLN A 83 -15.64 18.99 14.72
N HIS A 84 -15.46 20.02 13.89
CA HIS A 84 -16.08 21.32 14.13
C HIS A 84 -17.59 21.27 13.91
N LEU A 85 -18.07 20.58 12.87
CA LEU A 85 -19.51 20.34 12.68
C LEU A 85 -20.13 19.60 13.88
N GLN A 86 -19.43 18.61 14.44
CA GLN A 86 -19.86 17.89 15.63
C GLN A 86 -19.92 18.77 16.89
N GLN A 87 -18.97 19.70 17.03
CA GLN A 87 -18.97 20.66 18.15
C GLN A 87 -20.04 21.74 17.97
N GLN A 88 -20.34 22.15 16.74
CA GLN A 88 -21.41 23.11 16.44
C GLN A 88 -22.80 22.50 16.64
N SER A 89 -23.01 21.23 16.26
CA SER A 89 -24.24 20.51 16.57
C SER A 89 -24.41 20.30 18.09
N ALA A 90 -23.32 20.03 18.83
CA ALA A 90 -23.34 19.93 20.29
C ALA A 90 -23.62 21.28 20.99
N THR A 91 -23.08 22.39 20.48
CA THR A 91 -23.28 23.73 21.07
C THR A 91 -24.66 24.30 20.73
N HIS A 92 -25.20 24.05 19.54
CA HIS A 92 -26.57 24.47 19.22
C HIS A 92 -27.62 23.67 20.01
N SER A 93 -27.34 22.39 20.31
CA SER A 93 -28.16 21.56 21.20
C SER A 93 -28.15 22.05 22.65
N ARG A 94 -27.05 22.68 23.10
CA ARG A 94 -26.91 23.18 24.48
C ARG A 94 -27.63 24.52 24.70
N ALA A 95 -27.82 25.33 23.66
CA ALA A 95 -28.55 26.59 23.76
C ALA A 95 -30.08 26.42 24.00
N THR A 96 -30.61 25.19 23.89
CA THR A 96 -32.01 24.88 24.24
C THR A 96 -32.15 23.84 25.36
N ALA A 97 -31.06 23.29 25.89
CA ALA A 97 -31.12 22.34 27.01
C ALA A 97 -31.22 23.07 28.36
N LYS A 98 -32.41 23.62 28.65
CA LYS A 98 -32.84 23.77 30.03
C LYS A 98 -33.24 22.40 30.57
N SER A 99 -32.67 22.07 31.73
CA SER A 99 -32.99 20.97 32.64
C SER A 99 -32.15 19.69 32.51
N PRO A 100 -31.76 19.09 33.65
CA PRO A 100 -31.14 17.77 33.67
C PRO A 100 -32.20 16.76 33.23
N VAL A 101 -32.00 16.14 32.07
CA VAL A 101 -32.86 15.04 31.64
C VAL A 101 -32.53 13.84 32.51
N THR A 102 -33.33 13.70 33.56
CA THR A 102 -33.70 12.41 34.14
C THR A 102 -33.94 11.43 32.99
N THR A 103 -33.16 10.36 32.97
CA THR A 103 -33.36 9.20 32.10
C THR A 103 -34.85 8.85 32.08
N PRO A 104 -35.54 8.97 30.95
CA PRO A 104 -36.91 8.50 30.90
C PRO A 104 -36.89 6.97 31.05
N LEU A 105 -37.40 6.50 32.18
CA LEU A 105 -37.60 5.10 32.57
C LEU A 105 -38.49 4.28 31.60
N TRP A 106 -38.85 4.85 30.44
CA TRP A 106 -39.64 4.22 29.39
C TRP A 106 -38.88 4.01 28.08
N ALA A 107 -37.55 4.19 28.06
CA ALA A 107 -36.73 3.89 26.89
C ALA A 107 -36.96 2.44 26.45
N ALA A 108 -37.65 2.27 25.32
CA ALA A 108 -37.82 0.98 24.68
C ALA A 108 -36.44 0.38 24.47
N LYS A 109 -36.09 -0.65 25.25
CA LYS A 109 -34.80 -1.32 25.11
C LYS A 109 -34.80 -2.03 23.77
N ALA A 110 -33.97 -1.56 22.83
CA ALA A 110 -33.66 -2.35 21.65
C ALA A 110 -33.06 -3.70 22.11
N PRO A 111 -33.34 -4.81 21.40
CA PRO A 111 -32.77 -6.12 21.74
C PRO A 111 -31.27 -6.22 21.39
N PHE A 112 -30.64 -5.09 21.04
CA PHE A 112 -29.26 -4.97 20.65
C PHE A 112 -28.65 -3.70 21.26
N SER A 113 -27.34 -3.72 21.42
CA SER A 113 -26.53 -2.58 21.87
C SER A 113 -25.61 -2.11 20.74
N LEU A 114 -25.26 -0.82 20.76
CA LEU A 114 -24.24 -0.26 19.88
C LEU A 114 -22.86 -0.60 20.45
N ILE A 115 -22.03 -1.28 19.66
CA ILE A 115 -20.66 -1.64 20.04
C ILE A 115 -19.69 -0.55 19.58
N SER A 116 -19.77 -0.17 18.31
CA SER A 116 -18.94 0.85 17.70
C SER A 116 -19.60 1.42 16.45
N SER A 117 -19.01 2.46 15.87
CA SER A 117 -19.28 2.86 14.49
C SER A 117 -18.06 2.56 13.63
N GLU A 118 -18.29 2.14 12.39
CA GLU A 118 -17.26 1.77 11.44
C GLU A 118 -17.48 2.48 10.11
N PHE A 119 -16.40 2.92 9.47
CA PHE A 119 -16.47 3.56 8.15
C PHE A 119 -15.94 2.60 7.09
N ARG A 120 -16.78 2.25 6.12
CA ARG A 120 -16.42 1.37 5.00
C ARG A 120 -16.88 1.98 3.69
N ALA A 121 -16.02 1.94 2.68
CA ALA A 121 -16.34 2.36 1.31
C ALA A 121 -17.05 3.74 1.23
N GLY A 122 -16.60 4.72 2.03
CA GLY A 122 -17.19 6.07 2.01
C GLY A 122 -18.47 6.24 2.84
N ARG A 123 -18.92 5.20 3.55
CA ARG A 123 -20.18 5.20 4.32
C ARG A 123 -19.95 4.77 5.76
N GLN A 124 -20.69 5.38 6.69
CA GLN A 124 -20.64 5.03 8.10
C GLN A 124 -21.69 3.95 8.42
N PHE A 125 -21.30 2.98 9.21
CA PHE A 125 -22.10 1.83 9.65
C PHE A 125 -22.07 1.73 11.16
N ALA A 126 -23.22 1.44 11.76
CA ALA A 126 -23.29 1.09 13.17
C ALA A 126 -22.97 -0.40 13.33
N VAL A 127 -22.03 -0.72 14.21
CA VAL A 127 -21.75 -2.10 14.63
C VAL A 127 -22.64 -2.38 15.83
N ILE A 128 -23.65 -3.22 15.65
CA ILE A 128 -24.56 -3.61 16.73
C ILE A 128 -24.39 -5.09 17.07
N ALA A 129 -24.69 -5.44 18.31
CA ALA A 129 -24.71 -6.82 18.77
C ALA A 129 -25.91 -7.08 19.69
N PRO A 130 -26.46 -8.31 19.70
CA PRO A 130 -27.48 -8.71 20.67
C PRO A 130 -26.99 -8.54 22.11
N SER A 131 -27.92 -8.29 23.02
CA SER A 131 -27.62 -8.25 24.46
C SER A 131 -27.06 -9.61 24.92
N GLY A 132 -25.81 -9.64 25.38
CA GLY A 132 -25.14 -10.88 25.82
C GLY A 132 -24.42 -11.66 24.71
N TYR A 133 -23.96 -10.98 23.66
CA TYR A 133 -23.13 -11.57 22.61
C TYR A 133 -21.92 -12.33 23.19
N ARG A 134 -21.59 -13.47 22.59
CA ARG A 134 -20.47 -14.35 22.99
C ARG A 134 -19.43 -14.54 21.89
N SER A 135 -19.71 -14.05 20.68
CA SER A 135 -18.83 -14.18 19.51
C SER A 135 -19.00 -13.02 18.55
N LEU A 136 -17.91 -12.65 17.87
CA LEU A 136 -17.87 -11.57 16.87
C LEU A 136 -18.78 -11.85 15.65
N SER A 137 -19.06 -13.12 15.35
CA SER A 137 -19.97 -13.49 14.25
C SER A 137 -21.41 -13.01 14.48
N GLN A 138 -21.75 -12.58 15.69
CA GLN A 138 -23.06 -12.02 16.03
C GLN A 138 -23.16 -10.51 15.79
N PHE A 139 -22.07 -9.86 15.36
CA PHE A 139 -22.05 -8.43 15.06
C PHE A 139 -22.67 -8.16 13.70
N GLN A 140 -23.48 -7.11 13.63
CA GLN A 140 -24.14 -6.68 12.41
C GLN A 140 -23.76 -5.24 12.08
N LEU A 141 -23.49 -4.99 10.80
CA LEU A 141 -23.28 -3.65 10.27
C LEU A 141 -24.59 -3.09 9.73
N VAL A 142 -24.94 -1.89 10.17
CA VAL A 142 -26.22 -1.24 9.83
C VAL A 142 -25.92 0.15 9.28
N ALA A 143 -26.32 0.44 8.05
CA ALA A 143 -26.21 1.78 7.50
C ALA A 143 -27.40 2.67 7.91
N PRO A 144 -27.24 4.00 7.92
CA PRO A 144 -28.38 4.90 8.01
C PRO A 144 -29.43 4.58 6.94
N GLY A 145 -30.68 4.39 7.36
CA GLY A 145 -31.80 3.94 6.54
C GLY A 145 -32.13 2.45 6.68
N ASP A 146 -31.18 1.62 7.12
CA ASP A 146 -31.41 0.18 7.29
C ASP A 146 -32.27 -0.12 8.51
N ASN A 147 -33.02 -1.22 8.44
CA ASN A 147 -33.86 -1.70 9.51
C ASN A 147 -33.29 -2.98 10.13
N VAL A 148 -33.17 -2.99 11.46
CA VAL A 148 -32.82 -4.18 12.23
C VAL A 148 -33.87 -4.44 13.29
N GLN A 149 -34.51 -5.61 13.25
CA GLN A 149 -35.50 -6.02 14.25
C GLN A 149 -36.66 -5.00 14.43
N GLY A 150 -37.03 -4.34 13.34
CA GLY A 150 -38.04 -3.27 13.30
C GLY A 150 -37.50 -1.88 13.65
N TRP A 151 -36.24 -1.76 14.04
CA TRP A 151 -35.57 -0.50 14.33
C TRP A 151 -34.80 0.02 13.13
N GLN A 152 -35.23 1.14 12.58
CA GLN A 152 -34.51 1.81 11.49
C GLN A 152 -33.47 2.77 12.04
N LEU A 153 -32.22 2.65 11.58
CA LEU A 153 -31.17 3.61 11.90
C LEU A 153 -31.45 4.93 11.17
N LEU A 154 -31.64 6.02 11.92
CA LEU A 154 -31.87 7.35 11.37
C LEU A 154 -30.57 8.11 11.18
N GLN A 155 -29.76 8.14 12.23
CA GLN A 155 -28.54 8.93 12.30
C GLN A 155 -27.50 8.18 13.11
N LEU A 156 -26.25 8.32 12.69
CA LEU A 156 -25.08 7.76 13.34
C LEU A 156 -24.05 8.87 13.47
N ASP A 157 -23.63 9.16 14.70
CA ASP A 157 -22.77 10.28 15.04
C ASP A 157 -21.64 9.83 15.96
N GLY A 158 -20.50 9.49 15.37
CA GLY A 158 -19.35 8.94 16.11
C GLY A 158 -19.75 7.75 16.99
N SER A 159 -19.88 7.98 18.29
CA SER A 159 -20.28 6.98 19.28
C SER A 159 -21.79 6.87 19.54
N HIS A 160 -22.65 7.61 18.85
CA HIS A 160 -24.10 7.63 19.10
C HIS A 160 -24.87 7.14 17.87
N ALA A 161 -25.87 6.28 18.05
CA ALA A 161 -26.76 5.84 16.98
C ALA A 161 -28.21 6.06 17.39
N THR A 162 -28.97 6.76 16.57
CA THR A 162 -30.41 7.01 16.80
C THR A 162 -31.24 6.10 15.92
N PHE A 163 -32.02 5.24 16.56
CA PHE A 163 -32.94 4.31 15.92
C PHE A 163 -34.39 4.76 16.10
N ARG A 164 -35.26 4.38 15.14
CA ARG A 164 -36.71 4.53 15.27
C ARG A 164 -37.45 3.22 15.07
N LYS A 165 -38.53 3.01 15.83
CA LYS A 165 -39.48 1.92 15.61
C LYS A 165 -40.88 2.47 15.83
N GLY A 166 -41.64 2.64 14.74
CA GLY A 166 -42.91 3.37 14.79
C GLY A 166 -42.72 4.81 15.28
N GLY A 167 -43.49 5.22 16.31
CA GLY A 167 -43.38 6.53 16.95
C GLY A 167 -42.29 6.67 18.01
N GLN A 168 -41.53 5.60 18.29
CA GLN A 168 -40.50 5.59 19.33
C GLN A 168 -39.11 5.83 18.74
N ARG A 169 -38.31 6.67 19.42
CA ARG A 169 -36.90 6.91 19.11
C ARG A 169 -36.03 6.44 20.27
N LEU A 170 -34.92 5.80 19.94
CA LEU A 170 -33.94 5.29 20.89
C LEU A 170 -32.55 5.73 20.44
N THR A 171 -31.80 6.36 21.33
CA THR A 171 -30.39 6.68 21.09
C THR A 171 -29.52 5.71 21.90
N LEU A 172 -28.62 5.01 21.20
CA LEU A 172 -27.66 4.08 21.78
C LEU A 172 -26.26 4.68 21.71
N ASN A 173 -25.45 4.44 22.74
CA ASN A 173 -24.06 4.88 22.82
C ASN A 173 -23.13 3.67 22.66
N ALA A 174 -21.99 3.87 21.99
CA ALA A 174 -20.96 2.87 21.80
C ALA A 174 -20.17 2.69 23.10
N GLY A 175 -20.09 1.46 23.61
CA GLY A 175 -19.28 1.11 24.79
C GLY A 175 -19.95 1.39 26.13
N GLY A 176 -21.10 0.74 26.38
CA GLY A 176 -21.68 0.59 27.73
C GLY A 176 -21.17 -0.66 28.43
#